data_AF-A0A7S2K1B3-F1
#
_entry.id   AF-A0A7S2K1B3-F1
#
_cell.length_a   1.000
_cell.length_b   1.000
_cell.length_c   1.000
_cell.angle_alpha   90.00
_cell.angle_beta   90.00
_cell.angle_gamma   90.00
#
_symmetry.space_group_name_H-M   'P 1'
#
loop_
_entity.id
_entity.type
_entity.pdbx_description
1 polymer ?
#
loop_
_entity_poly.entity_id
_entity_poly.type
_entity_poly.pdbx_seq_one_letter_code
_entity_poly.pdbx_strand_id
1 'polypeptide(L)'
;APAPIAPAQTPAPTVAPAPAPAGQPSSAETYTFYVYRTQSDASYPPKNINAANLEGAMWYLQHEVMIEDPPKFGITRILRYKVSTKAPQRLLDVGMNFGVRYAYDSGNCTGPGDCEEQYRQYGHFVGCNNFQAMYPYPDEETSFPGGVWFSFPGNGTCPGSSPTGADDCTYSYSWPPEEIRLDELEEANGGHERFWAEADSEEHATWMVAAAASFFEKQYPDSEELETPRCDFDYGKFWG
;
A
#
# COMPACT_ATOMS: atom_id res chain seq x y z
N ALA A 1 -13.67 62.97 -10.52
CA ALA A 1 -14.42 61.70 -10.40
C ALA A 1 -13.53 60.58 -10.92
N PRO A 2 -13.31 59.48 -10.20
CA PRO A 2 -12.52 58.37 -10.71
C PRO A 2 -13.32 57.55 -11.73
N ALA A 3 -12.63 57.01 -12.73
CA ALA A 3 -13.21 56.20 -13.81
C ALA A 3 -13.67 54.82 -13.30
N PRO A 4 -14.66 54.18 -13.95
CA PRO A 4 -15.15 52.85 -13.54
C PRO A 4 -14.09 51.78 -13.83
N ILE A 5 -13.85 50.91 -12.85
CA ILE A 5 -13.00 49.72 -12.98
C ILE A 5 -13.77 48.68 -13.81
N ALA A 6 -13.15 48.18 -14.88
CA ALA A 6 -13.71 47.11 -15.69
C ALA A 6 -13.79 45.81 -14.86
N PRO A 7 -14.86 45.00 -15.00
CA PRO A 7 -14.97 43.74 -14.26
C PRO A 7 -13.86 42.78 -14.68
N ALA A 8 -13.19 42.20 -13.68
CA ALA A 8 -12.19 41.16 -13.86
C ALA A 8 -12.83 39.95 -14.54
N GLN A 9 -12.24 39.49 -15.64
CA GLN A 9 -12.64 38.25 -16.30
C GLN A 9 -12.17 37.07 -15.47
N THR A 10 -13.10 36.25 -15.02
CA THR A 10 -12.83 34.97 -14.36
C THR A 10 -12.10 34.05 -15.34
N PRO A 11 -10.98 33.39 -14.96
CA PRO A 11 -10.39 32.35 -15.79
C PRO A 11 -11.40 31.23 -15.99
N ALA A 12 -11.55 30.75 -17.23
CA ALA A 12 -12.37 29.58 -17.51
C ALA A 12 -11.77 28.35 -16.79
N PRO A 13 -12.60 27.42 -16.29
CA PRO A 13 -12.12 26.16 -15.73
C PRO A 13 -11.35 25.41 -16.81
N THR A 14 -10.09 25.07 -16.52
CA THR A 14 -9.27 24.17 -17.34
C THR A 14 -9.96 22.82 -17.36
N VAL A 15 -10.60 22.48 -18.48
CA VAL A 15 -11.19 21.15 -18.69
C VAL A 15 -10.05 20.13 -18.57
N ALA A 16 -10.17 19.21 -17.62
CA ALA A 16 -9.23 18.10 -17.45
C ALA A 16 -9.09 17.35 -18.79
N PRO A 17 -7.88 16.90 -19.17
CA PRO A 17 -7.68 16.13 -20.38
C PRO A 17 -8.68 14.97 -20.47
N ALA A 18 -9.20 14.72 -21.68
CA ALA A 18 -10.06 13.56 -21.88
C ALA A 18 -9.26 12.28 -21.51
N PRO A 19 -9.85 11.38 -20.71
CA PRO A 19 -9.18 10.18 -20.24
C PRO A 19 -8.59 9.37 -21.40
N ALA A 20 -7.33 8.91 -21.25
CA ALA A 20 -6.71 8.00 -22.20
C ALA A 20 -7.57 6.73 -22.38
N PRO A 21 -7.71 6.19 -23.60
CA PRO A 21 -8.48 4.97 -23.84
C PRO A 21 -7.95 3.80 -23.00
N ALA A 22 -8.84 2.99 -22.45
CA ALA A 22 -8.50 1.78 -21.72
C ALA A 22 -7.54 0.89 -22.54
N GLY A 23 -6.49 0.40 -21.89
CA GLY A 23 -5.48 -0.48 -22.50
C GLY A 23 -4.25 0.22 -23.10
N GLN A 24 -4.15 1.55 -23.07
CA GLN A 24 -2.93 2.26 -23.47
C GLN A 24 -1.88 2.26 -22.35
N PRO A 25 -0.60 1.95 -22.63
CA PRO A 25 0.48 2.11 -21.66
C PRO A 25 0.62 3.55 -21.15
N SER A 26 1.10 3.73 -19.93
CA SER A 26 1.36 5.05 -19.36
C SER A 26 2.82 5.49 -19.51
N SER A 27 3.06 6.80 -19.36
CA SER A 27 4.39 7.39 -19.25
C SER A 27 4.92 7.45 -17.81
N ALA A 28 4.22 6.83 -16.85
CA ALA A 28 4.64 6.86 -15.44
C ALA A 28 5.98 6.12 -15.22
N GLU A 29 6.64 6.47 -14.13
CA GLU A 29 7.78 5.72 -13.63
C GLU A 29 7.33 4.33 -13.14
N THR A 30 8.21 3.34 -13.26
CA THR A 30 8.00 2.03 -12.64
C THR A 30 8.69 2.00 -11.29
N TYR A 31 7.93 1.83 -10.20
CA TYR A 31 8.47 1.58 -8.87
C TYR A 31 8.63 0.10 -8.63
N THR A 32 9.77 -0.33 -8.09
CA THR A 32 10.01 -1.72 -7.67
C THR A 32 10.47 -1.75 -6.23
N PHE A 33 9.71 -2.44 -5.37
CA PHE A 33 9.91 -2.41 -3.92
C PHE A 33 9.28 -3.66 -3.27
N TYR A 34 9.52 -3.85 -1.98
CA TYR A 34 8.87 -4.92 -1.23
C TYR A 34 7.57 -4.45 -0.56
N VAL A 35 6.57 -5.32 -0.59
CA VAL A 35 5.40 -5.23 0.28
C VAL A 35 5.26 -6.49 1.12
N TYR A 36 4.66 -6.31 2.28
CA TYR A 36 4.56 -7.30 3.34
C TYR A 36 3.09 -7.56 3.62
N ARG A 37 2.72 -8.83 3.62
CA ARG A 37 1.37 -9.29 3.89
C ARG A 37 1.39 -10.26 5.04
N THR A 38 0.56 -10.01 6.03
CA THR A 38 0.30 -10.95 7.13
C THR A 38 -0.78 -11.92 6.70
N GLN A 39 -0.57 -13.21 6.92
CA GLN A 39 -1.49 -14.25 6.43
C GLN A 39 -1.46 -15.48 7.32
N SER A 40 -2.54 -16.27 7.27
CA SER A 40 -2.56 -17.65 7.74
C SER A 40 -1.80 -18.58 6.78
N ASP A 41 -1.82 -19.88 7.06
CA ASP A 41 -1.21 -20.90 6.19
C ASP A 41 -1.91 -21.08 4.83
N ALA A 42 -3.09 -20.48 4.63
CA ALA A 42 -3.74 -20.42 3.33
C ALA A 42 -2.83 -19.70 2.32
N SER A 43 -2.74 -20.18 1.08
CA SER A 43 -1.90 -19.58 0.03
C SER A 43 -2.75 -19.21 -1.19
N TYR A 44 -2.65 -17.96 -1.62
CA TYR A 44 -3.36 -17.43 -2.77
C TYR A 44 -2.62 -16.22 -3.36
N PRO A 45 -2.81 -15.93 -4.66
CA PRO A 45 -2.22 -14.77 -5.32
C PRO A 45 -2.61 -13.44 -4.64
N PRO A 46 -1.71 -12.43 -4.61
CA PRO A 46 -2.00 -11.09 -4.10
C PRO A 46 -2.88 -10.28 -5.06
N LYS A 47 -4.15 -10.69 -5.16
CA LYS A 47 -5.19 -10.06 -6.00
C LYS A 47 -6.38 -9.68 -5.14
N ASN A 48 -6.79 -8.41 -5.18
CA ASN A 48 -7.76 -7.81 -4.26
C ASN A 48 -7.32 -7.96 -2.80
N ILE A 49 -6.14 -7.43 -2.49
CA ILE A 49 -5.55 -7.57 -1.15
C ILE A 49 -5.04 -6.24 -0.61
N ASN A 50 -4.86 -6.22 0.71
CA ASN A 50 -4.00 -5.27 1.38
C ASN A 50 -2.65 -5.88 1.73
N ALA A 51 -1.64 -5.03 1.68
CA ALA A 51 -0.29 -5.28 2.17
C ALA A 51 0.28 -3.95 2.67
N ALA A 52 1.45 -3.95 3.28
CA ALA A 52 2.11 -2.76 3.81
C ALA A 52 3.59 -2.74 3.45
N ASN A 53 4.31 -1.68 3.81
CA ASN A 53 5.72 -1.82 4.12
C ASN A 53 5.91 -2.66 5.41
N LEU A 54 7.14 -3.03 5.77
CA LEU A 54 7.37 -3.89 6.94
C LEU A 54 6.84 -3.24 8.22
N GLU A 55 7.07 -1.94 8.38
CA GLU A 55 6.60 -1.17 9.53
C GLU A 55 5.06 -1.20 9.69
N GLY A 56 4.31 -0.96 8.62
CA GLY A 56 2.85 -1.04 8.65
C GLY A 56 2.33 -2.47 8.89
N ALA A 57 3.05 -3.49 8.41
CA ALA A 57 2.72 -4.89 8.70
C ALA A 57 2.92 -5.22 10.19
N MET A 58 3.99 -4.72 10.80
CA MET A 58 4.26 -4.90 12.23
C MET A 58 3.23 -4.17 13.10
N TRP A 59 2.83 -2.95 12.73
CA TRP A 59 1.73 -2.25 13.40
C TRP A 59 0.44 -3.07 13.36
N TYR A 60 0.05 -3.58 12.19
CA TYR A 60 -1.16 -4.39 12.08
C TYR A 60 -1.11 -5.65 12.95
N LEU A 61 0.04 -6.32 13.00
CA LEU A 61 0.20 -7.47 13.86
C LEU A 61 0.00 -7.10 15.33
N GLN A 62 0.68 -6.06 15.81
CA GLN A 62 0.62 -5.67 17.21
C GLN A 62 -0.73 -5.09 17.63
N HIS A 63 -1.29 -4.20 16.80
CA HIS A 63 -2.48 -3.42 17.14
C HIS A 63 -3.78 -4.18 16.90
N GLU A 64 -3.83 -5.03 15.87
CA GLU A 64 -5.06 -5.71 15.48
C GLU A 64 -5.04 -7.20 15.71
N VAL A 65 -3.92 -7.88 15.45
CA VAL A 65 -3.91 -9.35 15.34
C VAL A 65 -3.56 -10.03 16.67
N MET A 66 -2.55 -9.50 17.37
CA MET A 66 -1.95 -10.08 18.58
C MET A 66 -2.59 -9.59 19.88
N ILE A 67 -3.75 -8.95 19.79
CA ILE A 67 -4.58 -8.57 20.94
C ILE A 67 -5.39 -9.75 21.50
N GLU A 68 -5.38 -10.89 20.81
CA GLU A 68 -6.04 -12.15 21.19
C GLU A 68 -5.07 -13.34 21.06
N ASP A 69 -5.26 -14.36 21.91
CA ASP A 69 -4.57 -15.65 21.83
C ASP A 69 -5.62 -16.78 21.70
N PRO A 70 -5.69 -17.50 20.57
CA PRO A 70 -4.78 -17.45 19.42
C PRO A 70 -4.93 -16.17 18.56
N PRO A 71 -3.93 -15.82 17.72
CA PRO A 71 -3.96 -14.64 16.86
C PRO A 71 -5.21 -14.56 15.99
N LYS A 72 -5.80 -13.35 15.86
CA LYS A 72 -6.99 -13.16 15.02
C LYS A 72 -6.74 -13.61 13.58
N PHE A 73 -7.82 -14.09 12.95
CA PHE A 73 -7.82 -14.61 11.57
C PHE A 73 -6.87 -15.80 11.32
N GLY A 74 -6.29 -16.38 12.37
CA GLY A 74 -5.31 -17.46 12.27
C GLY A 74 -4.04 -17.06 11.53
N ILE A 75 -3.63 -15.78 11.64
CA ILE A 75 -2.42 -15.27 11.02
C ILE A 75 -1.19 -15.91 11.70
N THR A 76 -0.29 -16.45 10.89
CA THR A 76 0.87 -17.25 11.34
C THR A 76 2.20 -16.82 10.73
N ARG A 77 2.17 -15.95 9.72
CA ARG A 77 3.34 -15.59 8.92
C ARG A 77 3.28 -14.20 8.31
N ILE A 78 4.45 -13.69 7.95
CA ILE A 78 4.64 -12.49 7.13
C ILE A 78 5.21 -12.93 5.77
N LEU A 79 4.51 -12.56 4.71
CA LEU A 79 4.92 -12.79 3.32
C LEU A 79 5.50 -11.51 2.75
N ARG A 80 6.70 -11.58 2.15
CA ARG A 80 7.36 -10.49 1.43
C ARG A 80 7.27 -10.74 -0.08
N TYR A 81 6.66 -9.80 -0.78
CA TYR A 81 6.55 -9.81 -2.25
C TYR A 81 7.40 -8.68 -2.83
N LYS A 82 8.26 -8.97 -3.80
CA LYS A 82 8.83 -7.94 -4.67
C LYS A 82 7.76 -7.53 -5.68
N VAL A 83 7.32 -6.29 -5.62
CA VAL A 83 6.27 -5.74 -6.47
C VAL A 83 6.91 -4.71 -7.41
N SER A 84 6.49 -4.73 -8.67
CA SER A 84 6.69 -3.61 -9.59
C SER A 84 5.34 -3.00 -9.91
N THR A 85 5.20 -1.68 -9.83
CA THR A 85 3.98 -0.94 -10.16
C THR A 85 4.26 0.19 -11.13
N LYS A 86 3.28 0.49 -11.97
CA LYS A 86 3.27 1.62 -12.88
C LYS A 86 1.87 2.21 -12.93
N ALA A 87 1.77 3.49 -12.61
CA ALA A 87 0.49 4.18 -12.50
C ALA A 87 -0.23 4.22 -13.85
N PRO A 88 -1.57 4.09 -13.88
CA PRO A 88 -2.35 4.46 -15.04
C PRO A 88 -2.10 5.89 -15.49
N GLN A 89 -2.17 6.15 -16.80
CA GLN A 89 -1.95 7.50 -17.33
C GLN A 89 -2.90 8.52 -16.70
N ARG A 90 -4.16 8.14 -16.47
CA ARG A 90 -5.18 9.04 -15.91
C ARG A 90 -4.90 9.45 -14.46
N LEU A 91 -4.30 8.55 -13.69
CA LEU A 91 -3.84 8.87 -12.34
C LEU A 91 -2.59 9.76 -12.39
N LEU A 92 -1.67 9.47 -13.31
CA LEU A 92 -0.48 10.28 -13.52
C LEU A 92 -0.82 11.71 -13.97
N ASP A 93 -1.84 11.89 -14.80
CA ASP A 93 -2.27 13.19 -15.32
C ASP A 93 -2.78 14.12 -14.20
N VAL A 94 -3.26 13.57 -13.09
CA VAL A 94 -3.59 14.32 -11.86
C VAL A 94 -2.42 14.36 -10.86
N GLY A 95 -1.23 13.93 -11.28
CA GLY A 95 0.02 14.07 -10.54
C GLY A 95 0.20 13.07 -9.39
N MET A 96 -0.32 11.84 -9.55
CA MET A 96 -0.17 10.75 -8.57
C MET A 96 0.34 9.47 -9.26
N ASN A 97 1.22 8.74 -8.59
CA ASN A 97 1.59 7.37 -8.98
C ASN A 97 0.80 6.31 -8.21
N PHE A 98 0.34 6.67 -7.02
CA PHE A 98 -0.50 5.84 -6.18
C PHE A 98 -1.85 6.51 -5.92
N GLY A 99 -2.92 5.75 -6.09
CA GLY A 99 -4.27 6.22 -5.77
C GLY A 99 -4.58 6.07 -4.29
N VAL A 100 -5.85 6.28 -3.92
CA VAL A 100 -6.28 6.04 -2.53
C VAL A 100 -6.09 4.57 -2.16
N ARG A 101 -5.58 4.27 -0.97
CA ARG A 101 -5.60 2.89 -0.47
C ARG A 101 -7.03 2.44 -0.23
N TYR A 102 -7.44 1.35 -0.87
CA TYR A 102 -8.70 0.68 -0.54
C TYR A 102 -8.50 -0.45 0.45
N ALA A 103 -9.46 -0.67 1.34
CA ALA A 103 -9.61 -1.88 2.12
C ALA A 103 -10.19 -3.01 1.23
N TYR A 104 -9.62 -4.20 1.38
CA TYR A 104 -10.07 -5.41 0.71
C TYR A 104 -10.41 -6.50 1.74
N ASP A 105 -11.68 -6.61 2.09
CA ASP A 105 -12.17 -7.58 3.06
C ASP A 105 -12.63 -8.85 2.33
N SER A 106 -11.89 -9.95 2.54
CA SER A 106 -12.12 -11.21 1.84
C SER A 106 -12.14 -11.06 0.30
N GLY A 107 -11.35 -10.12 -0.24
CA GLY A 107 -11.24 -9.84 -1.66
C GLY A 107 -12.30 -8.87 -2.22
N ASN A 108 -13.24 -8.41 -1.39
CA ASN A 108 -14.19 -7.36 -1.76
C ASN A 108 -13.61 -6.00 -1.41
N CYS A 109 -13.68 -5.06 -2.35
CA CYS A 109 -13.30 -3.68 -2.06
C CYS A 109 -14.36 -3.02 -1.18
N THR A 110 -13.98 -2.58 0.02
CA THR A 110 -14.90 -2.03 1.03
C THR A 110 -14.75 -0.53 1.26
N GLY A 111 -13.85 0.12 0.51
CA GLY A 111 -13.72 1.57 0.46
C GLY A 111 -12.34 2.07 0.90
N PRO A 112 -12.16 3.39 1.07
CA PRO A 112 -13.20 4.42 1.10
C PRO A 112 -13.93 4.64 -0.23
N GLY A 113 -15.19 5.08 -0.19
CA GLY A 113 -15.96 5.45 -1.39
C GLY A 113 -16.35 4.27 -2.30
N ASP A 114 -16.74 4.57 -3.54
CA ASP A 114 -17.06 3.58 -4.57
C ASP A 114 -15.80 3.22 -5.36
N CYS A 115 -15.24 2.03 -5.10
CA CYS A 115 -14.04 1.57 -5.77
C CYS A 115 -14.19 1.45 -7.29
N GLU A 116 -15.36 1.00 -7.77
CA GLU A 116 -15.62 0.78 -9.19
C GLU A 116 -15.70 2.09 -9.96
N GLU A 117 -16.31 3.11 -9.36
CA GLU A 117 -16.33 4.46 -9.92
C GLU A 117 -14.90 4.98 -10.13
N GLN A 118 -14.06 4.88 -9.10
CA GLN A 118 -12.70 5.41 -9.16
C GLN A 118 -11.76 4.57 -10.02
N TYR A 119 -11.93 3.25 -10.07
CA TYR A 119 -11.19 2.42 -11.02
C TYR A 119 -11.62 2.68 -12.47
N ARG A 120 -12.87 3.04 -12.72
CA ARG A 120 -13.29 3.51 -14.06
C ARG A 120 -12.62 4.85 -14.39
N GLN A 121 -12.57 5.76 -13.42
CA GLN A 121 -11.97 7.09 -13.59
C GLN A 121 -10.46 7.04 -13.80
N TYR A 122 -9.74 6.28 -12.98
CA TYR A 122 -8.28 6.32 -12.94
C TYR A 122 -7.59 5.05 -13.44
N GLY A 123 -8.31 3.97 -13.75
CA GLY A 123 -7.72 2.65 -14.04
C GLY A 123 -7.49 1.86 -12.74
N HIS A 124 -7.11 0.58 -12.82
CA HIS A 124 -6.90 -0.26 -11.63
C HIS A 124 -5.57 0.05 -10.93
N PHE A 125 -5.43 1.26 -10.39
CA PHE A 125 -4.25 1.74 -9.71
C PHE A 125 -3.89 0.92 -8.46
N VAL A 126 -2.60 0.90 -8.13
CA VAL A 126 -2.15 0.53 -6.77
C VAL A 126 -2.41 1.71 -5.86
N GLY A 127 -3.13 1.47 -4.77
CA GLY A 127 -3.44 2.52 -3.80
C GLY A 127 -2.41 2.54 -2.66
N CYS A 128 -2.17 3.71 -2.07
CA CYS A 128 -1.35 3.85 -0.86
C CYS A 128 -1.97 4.79 0.17
N ASN A 129 -1.55 4.64 1.42
CA ASN A 129 -1.61 5.72 2.39
C ASN A 129 -0.46 5.62 3.39
N ASN A 130 0.12 6.77 3.75
CA ASN A 130 1.08 6.86 4.85
C ASN A 130 0.32 7.10 6.17
N PHE A 131 0.80 6.54 7.28
CA PHE A 131 0.11 6.62 8.57
C PHE A 131 0.03 8.06 9.09
N GLN A 132 1.04 8.90 8.84
CA GLN A 132 1.03 10.31 9.22
C GLN A 132 -0.01 11.14 8.46
N ALA A 133 -0.52 10.65 7.33
CA ALA A 133 -1.59 11.31 6.59
C ALA A 133 -2.97 11.15 7.26
N MET A 134 -3.09 10.25 8.25
CA MET A 134 -4.32 9.96 9.01
C MET A 134 -5.55 9.65 8.14
N TYR A 135 -5.33 9.17 6.91
CA TYR A 135 -6.38 8.86 5.96
C TYR A 135 -5.92 7.78 4.96
N PRO A 136 -6.76 6.79 4.61
CA PRO A 136 -8.08 6.54 5.19
C PRO A 136 -8.01 5.93 6.60
N TYR A 137 -6.94 5.19 6.93
CA TYR A 137 -6.63 4.67 8.28
C TYR A 137 -5.12 4.38 8.38
N PRO A 138 -4.49 4.46 9.56
CA PRO A 138 -5.05 4.84 10.86
C PRO A 138 -5.51 6.31 10.88
N ASP A 139 -6.43 6.66 11.78
CA ASP A 139 -6.94 8.03 12.01
C ASP A 139 -6.38 8.66 13.29
N GLU A 140 -5.39 8.00 13.90
CA GLU A 140 -4.63 8.45 15.05
C GLU A 140 -3.12 8.26 14.84
N GLU A 141 -2.31 8.93 15.67
CA GLU A 141 -0.86 8.72 15.68
C GLU A 141 -0.55 7.30 16.15
N THR A 142 0.49 6.69 15.57
CA THR A 142 0.91 5.33 15.92
C THR A 142 2.37 5.33 16.33
N SER A 143 2.79 4.32 17.09
CA SER A 143 4.20 4.00 17.36
C SER A 143 4.99 3.55 16.12
N PHE A 144 4.35 3.50 14.94
CA PHE A 144 4.90 3.08 13.66
C PHE A 144 4.76 4.21 12.62
N PRO A 145 5.41 5.37 12.84
CA PRO A 145 5.19 6.59 12.05
C PRO A 145 5.61 6.46 10.57
N GLY A 146 6.50 5.53 10.23
CA GLY A 146 6.90 5.23 8.86
C GLY A 146 5.99 4.20 8.16
N GLY A 147 4.92 3.75 8.82
CA GLY A 147 3.95 2.82 8.26
C GLY A 147 3.30 3.32 6.97
N VAL A 148 3.24 2.44 5.96
CA VAL A 148 2.55 2.69 4.68
C VAL A 148 1.70 1.48 4.33
N TRP A 149 0.41 1.72 4.14
CA TRP A 149 -0.51 0.73 3.59
C TRP A 149 -0.54 0.79 2.07
N PHE A 150 -0.74 -0.36 1.45
CA PHE A 150 -0.96 -0.52 0.02
C PHE A 150 -2.21 -1.36 -0.27
N SER A 151 -2.78 -1.16 -1.45
CA SER A 151 -3.90 -1.95 -1.96
C SER A 151 -3.68 -2.36 -3.41
N PHE A 152 -4.00 -3.61 -3.71
CA PHE A 152 -3.68 -4.26 -4.99
C PHE A 152 -4.94 -4.84 -5.64
N PRO A 153 -5.56 -4.14 -6.60
CA PRO A 153 -6.73 -4.65 -7.32
C PRO A 153 -6.39 -5.82 -8.23
N GLY A 154 -7.11 -6.93 -8.14
CA GLY A 154 -6.87 -8.11 -8.97
C GLY A 154 -6.92 -7.83 -10.47
N ASN A 155 -7.77 -6.89 -10.91
CA ASN A 155 -7.89 -6.48 -12.31
C ASN A 155 -6.71 -5.63 -12.80
N GLY A 156 -5.84 -5.13 -11.92
CA GLY A 156 -4.61 -4.41 -12.29
C GLY A 156 -3.38 -5.32 -12.41
N THR A 157 -3.50 -6.62 -12.12
CA THR A 157 -2.35 -7.53 -12.19
C THR A 157 -1.91 -7.75 -13.64
N CYS A 158 -0.61 -7.66 -13.90
CA CYS A 158 0.07 -8.03 -15.14
C CYS A 158 0.57 -9.48 -15.08
N PRO A 159 -0.15 -10.48 -15.65
CA PRO A 159 0.26 -11.87 -15.52
C PRO A 159 1.47 -12.16 -16.40
N GLY A 160 2.63 -12.41 -15.78
CA GLY A 160 3.84 -12.83 -16.48
C GLY A 160 4.55 -11.72 -17.28
N SER A 161 4.23 -10.45 -17.02
CA SER A 161 4.82 -9.30 -17.70
C SER A 161 5.08 -8.14 -16.73
N SER A 162 5.95 -7.22 -17.14
CA SER A 162 6.18 -5.96 -16.42
C SER A 162 4.97 -5.02 -16.54
N PRO A 163 4.71 -4.17 -15.54
CA PRO A 163 3.60 -3.24 -15.58
C PRO A 163 3.77 -2.19 -16.66
N THR A 164 2.71 -2.00 -17.45
CA THR A 164 2.67 -1.03 -18.54
C THR A 164 2.01 0.28 -18.12
N GLY A 165 1.24 0.26 -17.03
CA GLY A 165 0.36 1.37 -16.65
C GLY A 165 -0.89 1.45 -17.52
N ALA A 166 -1.22 0.39 -18.26
CA ALA A 166 -2.57 0.24 -18.81
C ALA A 166 -3.56 -0.03 -17.68
N ASP A 167 -4.83 0.30 -17.88
CA ASP A 167 -5.89 0.18 -16.87
C ASP A 167 -5.98 -1.20 -16.21
N ASP A 168 -5.63 -2.26 -16.93
CA ASP A 168 -5.67 -3.66 -16.52
C ASP A 168 -4.27 -4.29 -16.30
N CYS A 169 -3.22 -3.47 -16.35
CA CYS A 169 -1.84 -3.91 -16.13
C CYS A 169 -1.01 -2.81 -15.46
N THR A 170 -1.22 -2.68 -14.15
CA THR A 170 -0.61 -1.66 -13.28
C THR A 170 0.42 -2.25 -12.33
N TYR A 171 0.39 -3.54 -12.01
CA TYR A 171 1.42 -4.15 -11.16
C TYR A 171 1.73 -5.61 -11.48
N SER A 172 2.95 -6.03 -11.15
CA SER A 172 3.41 -7.41 -11.13
C SER A 172 4.02 -7.72 -9.75
N TYR A 173 4.14 -8.99 -9.40
CA TYR A 173 4.70 -9.44 -8.12
C TYR A 173 5.54 -10.70 -8.27
N SER A 174 6.49 -10.91 -7.37
CA SER A 174 7.27 -12.16 -7.27
C SER A 174 6.41 -13.31 -6.76
N TRP A 175 6.64 -14.51 -7.31
CA TRP A 175 5.99 -15.73 -6.84
C TRP A 175 6.94 -16.92 -6.90
N PRO A 176 7.04 -17.77 -5.85
CA PRO A 176 6.40 -17.61 -4.53
C PRO A 176 6.91 -16.38 -3.76
N PRO A 177 6.19 -15.89 -2.74
CA PRO A 177 6.73 -14.89 -1.82
C PRO A 177 7.89 -15.47 -1.00
N GLU A 178 8.70 -14.57 -0.48
CA GLU A 178 9.57 -14.86 0.66
C GLU A 178 8.71 -14.83 1.94
N GLU A 179 9.08 -15.61 2.95
CA GLU A 179 8.23 -15.82 4.13
C GLU A 179 9.07 -15.92 5.39
N ILE A 180 8.55 -15.35 6.48
CA ILE A 180 8.99 -15.71 7.84
C ILE A 180 7.79 -16.12 8.69
N ARG A 181 8.02 -17.03 9.64
CA ARG A 181 7.01 -17.50 10.59
C ARG A 181 7.01 -16.64 11.85
N LEU A 182 5.83 -16.38 12.40
CA LEU A 182 5.69 -15.52 13.58
C LEU A 182 6.18 -16.19 14.86
N ASP A 183 5.95 -17.49 15.03
CA ASP A 183 6.46 -18.27 16.17
C ASP A 183 8.00 -18.30 16.20
N GLU A 184 8.65 -18.50 15.07
CA GLU A 184 10.10 -18.46 14.95
C GLU A 184 10.66 -17.05 15.23
N LEU A 185 9.98 -16.01 14.74
CA LEU A 185 10.34 -14.62 14.99
C LEU A 185 10.24 -14.29 16.50
N GLU A 186 9.15 -14.69 17.14
CA GLU A 186 8.92 -14.49 18.57
C GLU A 186 9.95 -15.26 19.41
N GLU A 187 10.16 -16.55 19.15
CA GLU A 187 11.11 -17.39 19.89
C GLU A 187 12.53 -16.81 19.83
N ALA A 188 12.97 -16.39 18.64
CA ALA A 188 14.29 -15.80 18.47
C ALA A 188 14.46 -14.45 19.19
N ASN A 189 13.37 -13.79 19.57
CA ASN A 189 13.37 -12.45 20.17
C ASN A 189 12.84 -12.43 21.62
N GLY A 190 12.85 -13.59 22.29
CA GLY A 190 12.55 -13.71 23.72
C GLY A 190 11.08 -14.03 24.04
N GLY A 191 10.34 -14.55 23.06
CA GLY A 191 8.99 -15.07 23.22
C GLY A 191 7.87 -14.05 22.99
N HIS A 192 6.66 -14.58 22.84
CA HIS A 192 5.44 -13.86 22.50
C HIS A 192 5.20 -12.60 23.37
N GLU A 193 5.16 -12.78 24.70
CA GLU A 193 4.85 -11.70 25.64
C GLU A 193 5.81 -10.51 25.53
N ARG A 194 7.10 -10.78 25.30
CA ARG A 194 8.11 -9.75 25.12
C ARG A 194 7.99 -9.09 23.76
N PHE A 195 7.79 -9.89 22.71
CA PHE A 195 7.83 -9.39 21.34
C PHE A 195 6.69 -8.41 21.08
N TRP A 196 5.47 -8.73 21.51
CA TRP A 196 4.27 -7.91 21.28
C TRP A 196 3.97 -6.88 22.38
N ALA A 197 4.84 -6.75 23.39
CA ALA A 197 4.69 -5.78 24.47
C ALA A 197 4.71 -4.32 24.00
N GLU A 198 4.38 -3.39 24.90
CA GLU A 198 4.66 -1.95 24.73
C GLU A 198 4.12 -1.34 23.42
N ALA A 199 2.85 -1.58 23.08
CA ALA A 199 2.24 -1.11 21.84
C ALA A 199 2.32 0.41 21.61
N ASP A 200 2.43 1.20 22.68
CA ASP A 200 2.54 2.67 22.62
C ASP A 200 4.00 3.17 22.54
N SER A 201 4.99 2.28 22.42
CA SER A 201 6.42 2.63 22.42
C SER A 201 7.01 2.61 21.02
N GLU A 202 7.37 3.78 20.49
CA GLU A 202 8.07 3.91 19.20
C GLU A 202 9.46 3.23 19.21
N GLU A 203 10.14 3.22 20.36
CA GLU A 203 11.42 2.51 20.52
C GLU A 203 11.22 0.99 20.38
N HIS A 204 10.17 0.45 21.01
CA HIS A 204 9.85 -0.98 20.91
C HIS A 204 9.37 -1.35 19.51
N ALA A 205 8.52 -0.53 18.89
CA ALA A 205 8.11 -0.69 17.49
C ALA A 205 9.31 -0.71 16.55
N THR A 206 10.26 0.21 16.71
CA THR A 206 11.51 0.25 15.94
C THR A 206 12.31 -1.04 16.09
N TRP A 207 12.43 -1.55 17.32
CA TRP A 207 13.10 -2.83 17.59
C TRP A 207 12.38 -4.01 16.92
N MET A 208 11.05 -4.09 16.98
CA MET A 208 10.28 -5.16 16.34
C MET A 208 10.45 -5.17 14.82
N VAL A 209 10.41 -4.00 14.19
CA VAL A 209 10.63 -3.85 12.74
C VAL A 209 12.04 -4.29 12.36
N ALA A 210 13.05 -3.87 13.12
CA ALA A 210 14.44 -4.29 12.91
C ALA A 210 14.61 -5.81 13.08
N ALA A 211 13.99 -6.41 14.09
CA ALA A 211 14.02 -7.84 14.33
C ALA A 211 13.42 -8.64 13.16
N ALA A 212 12.27 -8.20 12.64
CA ALA A 212 11.65 -8.82 11.47
C ALA A 212 12.50 -8.63 10.19
N ALA A 213 13.09 -7.45 9.99
CA ALA A 213 13.97 -7.17 8.86
C ALA A 213 15.20 -8.08 8.88
N SER A 214 15.88 -8.19 10.02
CA SER A 214 17.03 -9.09 10.19
C SER A 214 16.66 -10.56 9.99
N PHE A 215 15.43 -10.96 10.32
CA PHE A 215 14.95 -12.32 10.05
C PHE A 215 14.85 -12.59 8.55
N PHE A 216 14.27 -11.66 7.78
CA PHE A 216 14.22 -11.74 6.33
C PHE A 216 15.63 -11.76 5.72
N GLU A 217 16.53 -10.88 6.15
CA GLU A 217 17.92 -10.84 5.66
C GLU A 217 18.67 -12.15 5.92
N LYS A 218 18.46 -12.76 7.09
CA LYS A 218 19.10 -14.04 7.44
C LYS A 218 18.57 -15.20 6.59
N GLN A 219 17.26 -15.24 6.33
CA GLN A 219 16.64 -16.32 5.55
C GLN A 219 16.84 -16.13 4.04
N TYR A 220 16.90 -14.89 3.58
CA TYR A 220 17.02 -14.51 2.17
C TYR A 220 18.17 -13.50 1.98
N PRO A 221 19.44 -13.96 2.14
CA PRO A 221 20.61 -13.07 2.08
C PRO A 221 20.90 -12.52 0.69
N ASP A 222 20.32 -13.12 -0.35
CA ASP A 222 20.50 -12.71 -1.76
C ASP A 222 19.41 -11.73 -2.23
N SER A 223 18.43 -11.38 -1.39
CA SER A 223 17.39 -10.42 -1.73
C SER A 223 18.00 -9.02 -1.90
N GLU A 224 17.63 -8.34 -2.99
CA GLU A 224 18.03 -6.95 -3.22
C GLU A 224 17.50 -6.05 -2.09
N GLU A 225 18.24 -4.99 -1.73
CA GLU A 225 17.74 -3.93 -0.86
C GLU A 225 16.94 -2.93 -1.70
N LEU A 226 15.67 -2.71 -1.36
CA LEU A 226 14.76 -1.86 -2.11
C LEU A 226 14.05 -0.88 -1.18
N GLU A 227 14.12 0.41 -1.50
CA GLU A 227 13.42 1.44 -0.75
C GLU A 227 11.91 1.38 -1.01
N THR A 228 11.13 1.63 0.04
CA THR A 228 9.68 1.83 -0.11
C THR A 228 9.44 3.18 -0.78
N PRO A 229 8.71 3.24 -1.91
CA PRO A 229 8.41 4.51 -2.57
C PRO A 229 7.56 5.40 -1.66
N ARG A 230 7.78 6.72 -1.77
CA ARG A 230 6.90 7.68 -1.11
C ARG A 230 5.47 7.50 -1.60
N CYS A 231 4.53 7.40 -0.66
CA CYS A 231 3.11 7.50 -0.97
C CYS A 231 2.79 8.93 -1.41
N ASP A 232 2.49 9.13 -2.70
CA ASP A 232 2.19 10.43 -3.30
C ASP A 232 0.70 10.68 -3.49
N PHE A 233 -0.15 9.83 -2.90
CA PHE A 233 -1.59 10.01 -2.87
C PHE A 233 -1.95 11.41 -2.32
N ASP A 234 -2.82 12.10 -3.05
CA ASP A 234 -3.33 13.42 -2.73
C ASP A 234 -4.86 13.40 -2.71
N TYR A 235 -5.45 13.55 -1.52
CA TYR A 235 -6.89 13.52 -1.35
C TYR A 235 -7.62 14.56 -2.21
N GLY A 236 -7.07 15.78 -2.28
CA GLY A 236 -7.71 16.89 -2.98
C GLY A 236 -7.72 16.68 -4.49
N LYS A 237 -6.67 16.09 -5.06
CA LYS A 237 -6.60 15.78 -6.49
C LYS A 237 -7.37 14.53 -6.88
N PHE A 238 -7.52 13.59 -5.95
CA PHE A 238 -8.20 12.32 -6.20
C PHE A 238 -9.72 12.46 -6.17
N TRP A 239 -10.27 13.26 -5.24
CA TRP A 239 -11.72 13.43 -5.05
C TRP A 239 -12.27 14.76 -5.58
N GLY A 240 -11.40 15.69 -5.98
CA GLY A 240 -11.75 17.06 -6.37
C GLY A 240 -12.10 17.27 -7.83
#